data_AF-A0A7W2FYZ9-F1
#
_entry.id   AF-A0A7W2FYZ9-F1
#
_cell.length_a   1.000
_cell.length_b   1.000
_cell.length_c   1.000
_cell.angle_alpha   90.00
_cell.angle_beta   90.00
_cell.angle_gamma   90.00
#
_symmetry.space_group_name_H-M   'P 1'
#
loop_
_entity.id
_entity.type
_entity.pdbx_description
1 polymer ?
#
loop_
_entity_poly.entity_id
_entity_poly.type
_entity_poly.pdbx_seq_one_letter_code
_entity_poly.pdbx_strand_id
1 'polypeptide(L)'
;MKNFRKFTIGVIGAALLSLGLYSCDNEDAISSTSQTEETKTLAAREAGEVAIPEVQQYYNNLKTIIFATELNKLDVVRSLADKEIPMVEKITTLDLVDEADKPMTFFDFESEEQQIEFIDQYLDEEALSVSDKITMEPELIENFKQENLVIEKILEENNIKGYATKISDKVSFFDRLKGEIGSIYLPINPTPIEGMPIPIEIPTKAQLLRNKLAKMNPQTGDFFVALPTHGVPFQLIDLFNKRFKVGHAGIVTKNITSSTLPTENVLIEAWSTVQYKQIEDWVDAKFYVMEFKKKKTRIIIKWFKVKIETSYHNVNKQAIANYAMSKFGKSYVKNLFEFGAMKATAKNLDRYTCTTLVWRSSDVAVDIKPSPWLSPIVTPTDLYTDGETFVKGQVN
;
A
#
# COMPACT_ATOMS: atom_id res chain seq x y z
N MET A 1 68.75 27.78 16.14
CA MET A 1 69.14 26.37 15.97
C MET A 1 68.08 25.66 15.12
N LYS A 2 68.55 24.81 14.21
CA LYS A 2 67.87 23.97 13.18
C LYS A 2 66.59 23.29 13.72
N ASN A 3 65.41 23.25 13.07
CA ASN A 3 64.94 22.87 11.71
C ASN A 3 64.26 21.47 11.69
N PHE A 4 63.14 21.41 10.94
CA PHE A 4 62.52 20.25 10.22
C PHE A 4 61.65 19.25 11.02
N ARG A 5 60.52 18.72 10.51
CA ARG A 5 59.75 18.83 9.25
C ARG A 5 58.35 18.19 9.44
N LYS A 6 57.35 18.66 8.69
CA LYS A 6 56.05 18.01 8.41
C LYS A 6 56.21 16.82 7.43
N PHE A 7 55.27 15.86 7.39
CA PHE A 7 54.70 15.22 6.16
C PHE A 7 53.56 14.23 6.55
N THR A 8 52.25 14.42 6.26
CA THR A 8 51.40 14.24 5.05
C THR A 8 51.10 12.80 4.54
N ILE A 9 49.79 12.47 4.52
CA ILE A 9 48.93 11.92 3.42
C ILE A 9 49.02 10.44 2.97
N GLY A 10 47.82 9.86 2.76
CA GLY A 10 47.48 8.82 1.75
C GLY A 10 46.56 7.75 2.36
N VAL A 11 45.24 7.62 2.10
CA VAL A 11 44.48 7.42 0.84
C VAL A 11 45.13 6.43 -0.11
N ILE A 12 44.52 5.24 -0.21
CA ILE A 12 44.36 4.27 -1.31
C ILE A 12 43.57 3.12 -0.64
N GLY A 13 42.43 2.61 -1.12
CA GLY A 13 42.00 2.37 -2.49
C GLY A 13 41.67 0.89 -2.61
N ALA A 14 40.51 0.58 -3.21
CA ALA A 14 39.80 -0.68 -3.20
C ALA A 14 40.45 -1.85 -3.98
N ALA A 15 39.75 -2.99 -3.90
CA ALA A 15 39.72 -4.17 -4.77
C ALA A 15 40.56 -5.39 -4.35
N LEU A 16 39.87 -6.52 -4.13
CA LEU A 16 39.97 -7.70 -4.99
C LEU A 16 38.89 -8.74 -4.63
N LEU A 17 38.01 -8.99 -5.60
CA LEU A 17 37.08 -10.12 -5.68
C LEU A 17 37.80 -11.37 -6.21
N SER A 18 37.27 -12.52 -5.80
CA SER A 18 37.22 -13.82 -6.52
C SER A 18 38.50 -14.67 -6.60
N LEU A 19 38.44 -15.89 -6.05
CA LEU A 19 38.31 -17.16 -6.79
C LEU A 19 38.64 -18.34 -5.87
N GLY A 20 37.83 -19.40 -5.94
CA GLY A 20 38.09 -20.68 -5.25
C GLY A 20 36.89 -21.61 -5.28
N LEU A 21 36.56 -22.16 -6.45
CA LEU A 21 35.61 -23.26 -6.65
C LEU A 21 36.31 -24.64 -6.52
N TYR A 22 35.46 -25.67 -6.33
CA TYR A 22 35.65 -27.14 -6.49
C TYR A 22 36.16 -27.91 -5.24
N SER A 23 35.60 -29.07 -4.82
CA SER A 23 34.77 -30.09 -5.51
C SER A 23 34.23 -31.19 -4.54
N CYS A 24 32.98 -31.65 -4.80
CA CYS A 24 32.38 -33.02 -4.71
C CYS A 24 32.18 -33.74 -3.35
N ASP A 25 31.17 -34.58 -3.10
CA ASP A 25 29.95 -35.01 -3.84
C ASP A 25 29.03 -35.78 -2.85
N ASN A 26 27.70 -35.65 -2.97
CA ASN A 26 26.77 -36.76 -3.28
C ASN A 26 25.29 -36.31 -3.21
N GLU A 27 24.68 -36.35 -4.40
CA GLU A 27 23.32 -36.78 -4.77
C GLU A 27 22.19 -36.73 -3.72
N ASP A 28 21.29 -35.77 -3.90
CA ASP A 28 19.86 -36.07 -4.07
C ASP A 28 19.22 -34.97 -4.93
N ALA A 29 18.80 -35.36 -6.13
CA ALA A 29 18.26 -34.48 -7.15
C ALA A 29 16.86 -33.97 -6.78
N ILE A 30 16.79 -32.78 -6.20
CA ILE A 30 15.57 -31.97 -6.21
C ILE A 30 15.69 -31.04 -7.41
N SER A 31 14.85 -31.32 -8.42
CA SER A 31 14.60 -30.45 -9.56
C SER A 31 14.15 -29.08 -9.07
N SER A 32 15.10 -28.15 -8.88
CA SER A 32 14.82 -26.74 -8.78
C SER A 32 14.41 -26.27 -10.17
N THR A 33 13.10 -26.27 -10.43
CA THR A 33 12.53 -25.49 -11.52
C THR A 33 12.90 -24.04 -11.24
N SER A 34 13.93 -23.55 -11.91
CA SER A 34 14.23 -22.13 -12.01
C SER A 34 12.96 -21.46 -12.49
N GLN A 35 12.27 -20.77 -11.58
CA GLN A 35 11.20 -19.86 -11.95
C GLN A 35 11.88 -18.76 -12.75
N THR A 36 11.85 -18.89 -14.07
CA THR A 36 12.02 -17.76 -14.97
C THR A 36 11.06 -16.69 -14.46
N GLU A 37 11.60 -15.56 -13.98
CA GLU A 37 10.79 -14.38 -13.70
C GLU A 37 10.05 -14.04 -14.99
N GLU A 38 8.76 -14.38 -15.05
CA GLU A 38 7.88 -13.84 -16.06
C GLU A 38 7.75 -12.35 -15.77
N THR A 39 8.62 -11.56 -16.39
CA THR A 39 8.41 -10.13 -16.60
C THR A 39 7.22 -9.97 -17.52
N LYS A 40 6.01 -10.12 -16.98
CA LYS A 40 4.83 -9.55 -17.62
C LYS A 40 4.93 -8.05 -17.41
N THR A 41 5.63 -7.39 -18.33
CA THR A 41 5.46 -5.96 -18.55
C THR A 41 3.97 -5.77 -18.84
N LEU A 42 3.20 -5.34 -17.83
CA LEU A 42 1.90 -4.72 -18.07
C LEU A 42 2.22 -3.57 -19.01
N ALA A 43 1.81 -3.72 -20.27
CA ALA A 43 2.19 -2.84 -21.35
C ALA A 43 1.92 -1.38 -20.97
N ALA A 44 2.84 -0.49 -21.36
CA ALA A 44 2.61 0.95 -21.34
C ALA A 44 1.22 1.23 -21.93
N ARG A 45 0.33 1.82 -21.12
CA ARG A 45 -1.06 2.12 -21.49
C ARG A 45 -1.11 3.09 -22.67
N GLU A 46 -2.14 2.92 -23.49
CA GLU A 46 -2.29 3.64 -24.76
C GLU A 46 -2.47 5.15 -24.53
N ALA A 47 -1.89 5.96 -25.43
CA ALA A 47 -2.04 7.40 -25.41
C ALA A 47 -3.51 7.78 -25.60
N GLY A 48 -4.16 8.30 -24.54
CA GLY A 48 -5.55 8.78 -24.59
C GLY A 48 -6.43 8.37 -23.42
N GLU A 49 -5.97 7.51 -22.51
CA GLU A 49 -6.69 7.25 -21.25
C GLU A 49 -6.63 8.51 -20.35
N VAL A 50 -7.79 8.90 -19.82
CA VAL A 50 -7.93 10.07 -18.94
C VAL A 50 -8.48 9.59 -17.60
N ALA A 51 -7.81 9.96 -16.51
CA ALA A 51 -8.25 9.63 -15.16
C ALA A 51 -9.60 10.30 -14.85
N ILE A 52 -10.35 9.72 -13.91
CA ILE A 52 -11.58 10.33 -13.39
C ILE A 52 -11.22 11.71 -12.80
N PRO A 53 -11.93 12.79 -13.15
CA PRO A 53 -11.52 14.17 -12.81
C PRO A 53 -11.22 14.39 -11.33
N GLU A 54 -12.03 13.84 -10.43
CA GLU A 54 -11.83 14.01 -8.98
C GLU A 54 -10.61 13.24 -8.47
N VAL A 55 -10.26 12.11 -9.09
CA VAL A 55 -9.02 11.38 -8.79
C VAL A 55 -7.82 12.17 -9.30
N GLN A 56 -7.89 12.68 -10.53
CA GLN A 56 -6.83 13.52 -11.09
C GLN A 56 -6.59 14.76 -10.23
N GLN A 57 -7.66 15.41 -9.77
CA GLN A 57 -7.57 16.58 -8.90
C GLN A 57 -6.85 16.27 -7.58
N TYR A 58 -7.11 15.09 -6.99
CA TYR A 58 -6.40 14.64 -5.80
C TYR A 58 -4.90 14.51 -6.04
N TYR A 59 -4.49 13.87 -7.13
CA TYR A 59 -3.08 13.74 -7.49
C TYR A 59 -2.41 15.09 -7.86
N ASN A 60 -3.14 16.00 -8.50
CA ASN A 60 -2.68 17.38 -8.74
C ASN A 60 -2.46 18.15 -7.43
N ASN A 61 -3.34 17.95 -6.44
CA ASN A 61 -3.21 18.49 -5.10
C ASN A 61 -1.96 17.94 -4.40
N LEU A 62 -1.67 16.63 -4.53
CA LEU A 62 -0.43 16.03 -4.01
C LEU A 62 0.83 16.65 -4.62
N LYS A 63 0.86 16.83 -5.94
CA LYS A 63 1.96 17.53 -6.64
C LYS A 63 2.17 18.92 -6.03
N THR A 64 1.10 19.68 -5.87
CA THR A 64 1.16 21.03 -5.28
C THR A 64 1.75 20.98 -3.87
N ILE A 65 1.30 20.04 -3.03
CA ILE A 65 1.82 19.86 -1.67
C ILE A 65 3.32 19.55 -1.68
N ILE A 66 3.79 18.59 -2.50
CA ILE A 66 5.19 18.17 -2.56
C ILE A 66 6.11 19.38 -2.78
N PHE A 67 5.81 20.21 -3.78
CA PHE A 67 6.68 21.33 -4.13
C PHE A 67 6.45 22.58 -3.27
N ALA A 68 5.22 22.84 -2.78
CA ALA A 68 4.95 23.94 -1.86
C ALA A 68 5.58 23.69 -0.47
N THR A 69 5.64 22.44 -0.03
CA THR A 69 6.33 22.03 1.21
C THR A 69 7.80 21.69 0.99
N GLU A 70 8.32 21.85 -0.23
CA GLU A 70 9.72 21.59 -0.57
C GLU A 70 10.19 20.16 -0.24
N LEU A 71 9.27 19.18 -0.23
CA LEU A 71 9.61 17.77 -0.06
C LEU A 71 10.43 17.21 -1.21
N ASN A 72 10.60 17.98 -2.29
CA ASN A 72 11.56 17.70 -3.35
C ASN A 72 13.02 17.98 -2.97
N LYS A 73 13.28 18.53 -1.78
CA LYS A 73 14.62 18.77 -1.25
C LYS A 73 14.97 17.78 -0.12
N LEU A 74 16.14 17.17 -0.22
CA LEU A 74 16.59 16.11 0.68
C LEU A 74 16.80 16.59 2.13
N ASP A 75 17.26 17.82 2.33
CA ASP A 75 17.44 18.44 3.65
C ASP A 75 16.10 18.65 4.37
N VAL A 76 15.07 19.09 3.65
CA VAL A 76 13.71 19.22 4.18
C VAL A 76 13.15 17.86 4.59
N VAL A 77 13.27 16.86 3.71
CA VAL A 77 12.84 15.48 4.00
C VAL A 77 13.54 14.91 5.23
N ARG A 78 14.86 15.11 5.37
CA ARG A 78 15.62 14.69 6.55
C ARG A 78 15.15 15.41 7.83
N SER A 79 14.81 16.70 7.75
CA SER A 79 14.30 17.45 8.91
C SER A 79 12.92 16.98 9.38
N LEU A 80 12.18 16.30 8.51
CA LEU A 80 10.82 15.81 8.74
C LEU A 80 10.74 14.30 9.00
N ALA A 81 11.86 13.58 8.91
CA ALA A 81 11.89 12.12 8.99
C ALA A 81 11.27 11.57 10.29
N ASP A 82 11.50 12.24 11.43
CA ASP A 82 11.01 11.82 12.75
C ASP A 82 9.53 12.20 13.00
N LYS A 83 8.86 12.86 12.04
CA LYS A 83 7.48 13.36 12.19
C LYS A 83 6.41 12.40 11.69
N GLU A 84 6.80 11.21 11.23
CA GLU A 84 5.89 10.19 10.68
C GLU A 84 4.95 10.74 9.58
N ILE A 85 5.45 11.67 8.76
CA ILE A 85 4.69 12.27 7.67
C ILE A 85 4.57 11.24 6.52
N PRO A 86 3.36 10.79 6.14
CA PRO A 86 3.19 9.73 5.14
C PRO A 86 3.82 10.05 3.78
N MET A 87 3.75 11.31 3.37
CA MET A 87 4.32 11.78 2.11
C MET A 87 5.86 11.69 2.09
N VAL A 88 6.50 11.90 3.25
CA VAL A 88 7.95 11.73 3.42
C VAL A 88 8.34 10.26 3.28
N GLU A 89 7.56 9.35 3.87
CA GLU A 89 7.78 7.91 3.69
C GLU A 89 7.61 7.52 2.21
N LYS A 90 6.51 7.94 1.56
CA LYS A 90 6.21 7.55 0.17
C LYS A 90 7.27 8.02 -0.81
N ILE A 91 7.73 9.27 -0.71
CA ILE A 91 8.69 9.85 -1.66
C ILE A 91 10.10 9.25 -1.52
N THR A 92 10.46 8.81 -0.30
CA THR A 92 11.78 8.22 -0.02
C THR A 92 11.86 6.73 -0.32
N THR A 93 10.72 6.07 -0.52
CA THR A 93 10.63 4.63 -0.80
C THR A 93 10.24 4.31 -2.24
N LEU A 94 10.26 5.29 -3.14
CA LEU A 94 10.03 5.05 -4.57
C LEU A 94 11.15 4.15 -5.12
N ASP A 95 10.77 3.03 -5.74
CA ASP A 95 11.72 2.12 -6.39
C ASP A 95 12.06 2.61 -7.80
N LEU A 96 13.09 3.45 -7.87
CA LEU A 96 13.53 4.11 -9.09
C LEU A 96 14.87 3.55 -9.58
N VAL A 97 14.97 3.35 -10.89
CA VAL A 97 16.23 3.04 -11.56
C VAL A 97 16.47 3.93 -12.77
N ASP A 98 17.72 4.17 -13.14
CA ASP A 98 18.07 4.85 -14.38
C ASP A 98 17.95 3.94 -15.62
N GLU A 99 18.26 4.47 -16.81
CA GLU A 99 18.25 3.74 -18.08
C GLU A 99 19.19 2.52 -18.09
N ALA A 100 20.19 2.47 -17.20
CA ALA A 100 21.12 1.36 -17.02
C ALA A 100 20.73 0.39 -15.88
N ASP A 101 19.48 0.48 -15.39
CA ASP A 101 18.96 -0.27 -14.24
C ASP A 101 19.73 -0.03 -12.92
N LYS A 102 20.48 1.08 -12.81
CA LYS A 102 21.15 1.45 -11.57
C LYS A 102 20.14 2.12 -10.62
N PRO A 103 20.13 1.75 -9.31
CA PRO A 103 19.28 2.40 -8.33
C PRO A 103 19.49 3.91 -8.30
N MET A 104 18.39 4.64 -8.26
CA MET A 104 18.35 6.09 -8.08
C MET A 104 17.24 6.46 -7.10
N THR A 105 17.25 7.69 -6.64
CA THR A 105 16.24 8.27 -5.75
C THR A 105 15.62 9.50 -6.40
N PHE A 106 14.49 9.95 -5.86
CA PHE A 106 13.86 11.20 -6.30
C PHE A 106 14.76 12.44 -6.13
N PHE A 107 15.81 12.36 -5.31
CA PHE A 107 16.74 13.45 -5.06
C PHE A 107 17.97 13.43 -5.96
N ASP A 108 18.10 12.42 -6.83
CA ASP A 108 19.22 12.29 -7.76
C ASP A 108 18.96 13.00 -9.10
N PHE A 109 17.76 13.55 -9.33
CA PHE A 109 17.47 14.41 -10.47
C PHE A 109 18.31 15.69 -10.44
N GLU A 110 18.78 16.14 -11.61
CA GLU A 110 19.72 17.26 -11.72
C GLU A 110 19.06 18.63 -11.49
N SER A 111 17.74 18.73 -11.70
CA SER A 111 17.01 19.99 -11.57
C SER A 111 15.59 19.79 -11.04
N GLU A 112 15.02 20.86 -10.48
CA GLU A 112 13.64 20.89 -10.00
C GLU A 112 12.64 20.65 -11.15
N GLU A 113 12.96 21.09 -12.37
CA GLU A 113 12.13 20.83 -13.56
C GLU A 113 12.04 19.35 -13.89
N GLN A 114 13.15 18.60 -13.81
CA GLN A 114 13.13 17.15 -13.99
C GLN A 114 12.31 16.45 -12.90
N GLN A 115 12.44 16.90 -11.65
CA GLN A 115 11.61 16.40 -10.55
C GLN A 115 10.12 16.67 -10.78
N ILE A 116 9.77 17.86 -11.29
CA ILE A 116 8.38 18.21 -11.62
C ILE A 116 7.85 17.30 -12.72
N GLU A 117 8.60 17.10 -13.81
CA GLU A 117 8.17 16.26 -14.93
C GLU A 117 8.03 14.78 -14.52
N PHE A 118 8.95 14.29 -13.69
CA PHE A 118 8.84 12.96 -13.10
C PHE A 118 7.57 12.81 -12.25
N ILE A 119 7.34 13.72 -11.30
CA ILE A 119 6.19 13.64 -10.39
C ILE A 119 4.88 13.77 -11.17
N ASP A 120 4.84 14.59 -12.22
CA ASP A 120 3.66 14.71 -13.09
C ASP A 120 3.29 13.35 -13.71
N GLN A 121 4.24 12.74 -14.43
CA GLN A 121 4.01 11.44 -15.08
C GLN A 121 3.72 10.33 -14.06
N TYR A 122 4.42 10.34 -12.93
CA TYR A 122 4.24 9.33 -11.90
C TYR A 122 2.84 9.41 -11.27
N LEU A 123 2.38 10.61 -10.91
CA LEU A 123 1.07 10.78 -10.27
C LEU A 123 -0.08 10.64 -11.27
N ASP A 124 0.13 10.95 -12.55
CA ASP A 124 -0.85 10.65 -13.61
C ASP A 124 -1.04 9.14 -13.80
N GLU A 125 0.04 8.35 -13.76
CA GLU A 125 -0.05 6.88 -13.81
C GLU A 125 -0.85 6.34 -12.60
N GLU A 126 -0.60 6.87 -11.40
CA GLU A 126 -1.35 6.49 -10.20
C GLU A 126 -2.82 6.89 -10.30
N ALA A 127 -3.13 8.09 -10.84
CA ALA A 127 -4.50 8.56 -11.03
C ALA A 127 -5.29 7.64 -11.97
N LEU A 128 -4.67 7.20 -13.07
CA LEU A 128 -5.26 6.24 -14.00
C LEU A 128 -5.50 4.88 -13.34
N SER A 129 -4.48 4.34 -12.65
CA SER A 129 -4.58 3.05 -11.94
C SER A 129 -5.72 3.05 -10.91
N VAL A 130 -5.83 4.12 -10.13
CA VAL A 130 -6.93 4.29 -9.16
C VAL A 130 -8.29 4.43 -9.86
N SER A 131 -8.36 5.17 -10.96
CA SER A 131 -9.60 5.41 -11.71
C SER A 131 -10.23 4.11 -12.22
N ASP A 132 -9.42 3.16 -12.68
CA ASP A 132 -9.91 1.84 -13.11
C ASP A 132 -10.57 1.07 -11.96
N LYS A 133 -9.97 1.14 -10.77
CA LYS A 133 -10.51 0.49 -9.57
C LYS A 133 -11.79 1.15 -9.10
N ILE A 134 -11.91 2.47 -9.22
CA ILE A 134 -13.14 3.22 -8.94
C ILE A 134 -14.23 2.89 -9.95
N THR A 135 -13.89 2.58 -11.21
CA THR A 135 -14.90 2.13 -12.18
C THR A 135 -15.62 0.87 -11.71
N MET A 136 -14.92 -0.01 -10.98
CA MET A 136 -15.53 -1.19 -10.33
C MET A 136 -16.34 -0.81 -9.08
N GLU A 137 -15.92 0.23 -8.34
CA GLU A 137 -16.56 0.71 -7.10
C GLU A 137 -16.82 2.24 -7.12
N PRO A 138 -17.84 2.71 -7.87
CA PRO A 138 -18.03 4.14 -8.11
C PRO A 138 -18.31 4.95 -6.84
N GLU A 139 -18.85 4.33 -5.80
CA GLU A 139 -19.12 4.98 -4.50
C GLU A 139 -17.85 5.56 -3.85
N LEU A 140 -16.66 5.01 -4.16
CA LEU A 140 -15.40 5.50 -3.65
C LEU A 140 -15.03 6.90 -4.14
N ILE A 141 -15.66 7.38 -5.22
CA ILE A 141 -15.39 8.73 -5.75
C ILE A 141 -15.69 9.82 -4.72
N GLU A 142 -16.63 9.58 -3.82
CA GLU A 142 -17.00 10.54 -2.79
C GLU A 142 -15.86 10.77 -1.80
N ASN A 143 -15.04 9.74 -1.52
CA ASN A 143 -13.87 9.89 -0.67
C ASN A 143 -12.86 10.88 -1.28
N PHE A 144 -12.60 10.77 -2.59
CA PHE A 144 -11.71 11.71 -3.31
C PHE A 144 -12.28 13.13 -3.33
N LYS A 145 -13.60 13.29 -3.46
CA LYS A 145 -14.25 14.61 -3.37
C LYS A 145 -14.04 15.25 -2.01
N GLN A 146 -14.29 14.50 -0.93
CA GLN A 146 -14.11 15.00 0.43
C GLN A 146 -12.64 15.33 0.75
N GLU A 147 -11.71 14.47 0.34
CA GLU A 147 -10.27 14.73 0.51
C GLU A 147 -9.83 15.98 -0.27
N ASN A 148 -10.25 16.13 -1.53
CA ASN A 148 -9.96 17.34 -2.32
C ASN A 148 -10.46 18.60 -1.65
N LEU A 149 -11.70 18.60 -1.14
CA LEU A 149 -12.27 19.75 -0.43
C LEU A 149 -11.44 20.15 0.79
N VAL A 150 -10.99 19.17 1.58
CA VAL A 150 -10.13 19.41 2.75
C VAL A 150 -8.78 19.98 2.31
N ILE A 151 -8.15 19.37 1.31
CA ILE A 151 -6.82 19.77 0.84
C ILE A 151 -6.86 21.19 0.25
N GLU A 152 -7.80 21.46 -0.65
CA GLU A 152 -7.94 22.75 -1.31
C GLU A 152 -8.19 23.87 -0.30
N LYS A 153 -9.08 23.65 0.68
CA LYS A 153 -9.31 24.59 1.78
C LYS A 153 -8.02 24.90 2.54
N ILE A 154 -7.24 23.89 2.91
CA ILE A 154 -5.98 24.08 3.65
C ILE A 154 -4.94 24.81 2.78
N LEU A 155 -4.87 24.51 1.48
CA LEU A 155 -3.99 25.21 0.54
C LEU A 155 -4.38 26.68 0.39
N GLU A 156 -5.68 26.98 0.22
CA GLU A 156 -6.21 28.34 0.09
C GLU A 156 -5.92 29.19 1.33
N GLU A 157 -6.14 28.64 2.52
CA GLU A 157 -5.87 29.33 3.80
C GLU A 157 -4.37 29.64 3.99
N ASN A 158 -3.48 28.84 3.39
CA ASN A 158 -2.05 29.08 3.35
C ASN A 158 -1.61 29.94 2.15
N ASN A 159 -2.56 30.49 1.38
CA ASN A 159 -2.35 31.28 0.16
C ASN A 159 -1.57 30.53 -0.93
N ILE A 160 -1.70 29.20 -1.00
CA ILE A 160 -1.03 28.36 -1.98
C ILE A 160 -1.91 28.23 -3.23
N LYS A 161 -1.53 28.93 -4.30
CA LYS A 161 -2.22 28.87 -5.61
C LYS A 161 -1.49 28.01 -6.66
N GLY A 162 -0.55 27.18 -6.19
CA GLY A 162 0.35 26.36 -7.00
C GLY A 162 1.71 26.16 -6.31
N TYR A 163 2.65 25.51 -6.98
CA TYR A 163 3.93 25.10 -6.40
C TYR A 163 4.98 26.22 -6.21
N ALA A 164 4.72 27.41 -6.76
CA ALA A 164 5.62 28.56 -6.64
C ALA A 164 5.59 29.22 -5.24
N THR A 165 4.48 29.08 -4.52
CA THR A 165 4.34 29.62 -3.15
C THR A 165 4.78 28.56 -2.15
N LYS A 166 5.65 28.91 -1.21
CA LYS A 166 6.23 27.97 -0.25
C LYS A 166 5.55 28.05 1.11
N ILE A 167 5.36 26.89 1.73
CA ILE A 167 4.81 26.74 3.08
C ILE A 167 5.95 26.90 4.08
N SER A 168 5.82 27.89 4.97
CA SER A 168 6.80 28.22 6.00
C SER A 168 6.79 27.22 7.15
N ASP A 169 5.63 26.96 7.75
CA ASP A 169 5.46 25.97 8.84
C ASP A 169 4.95 24.63 8.30
N LYS A 170 5.90 23.81 7.83
CA LYS A 170 5.64 22.51 7.22
C LYS A 170 5.06 21.51 8.22
N VAL A 171 5.49 21.56 9.49
CA VAL A 171 5.03 20.62 10.52
C VAL A 171 3.57 20.90 10.86
N SER A 172 3.22 22.16 11.15
CA SER A 172 1.83 22.53 11.44
C SER A 172 0.90 22.25 10.24
N PHE A 173 1.41 22.43 9.02
CA PHE A 173 0.65 22.11 7.81
C PHE A 173 0.31 20.62 7.72
N PHE A 174 1.29 19.73 7.89
CA PHE A 174 1.06 18.27 7.84
C PHE A 174 0.24 17.76 9.02
N ASP A 175 0.44 18.28 10.23
CA ASP A 175 -0.36 17.90 11.40
C ASP A 175 -1.84 18.22 11.19
N ARG A 176 -2.13 19.35 10.53
CA ARG A 176 -3.50 19.73 10.20
C ARG A 176 -4.12 18.85 9.13
N LEU A 177 -3.41 18.60 8.02
CA LEU A 177 -3.87 17.67 6.99
C LEU A 177 -4.17 16.29 7.58
N LYS A 178 -3.26 15.79 8.42
CA LYS A 178 -3.40 14.52 9.14
C LYS A 178 -4.68 14.49 9.99
N GLY A 179 -4.95 15.56 10.73
CA GLY A 179 -6.14 15.68 11.57
C GLY A 179 -7.44 15.74 10.77
N GLU A 180 -7.51 16.60 9.75
CA GLU A 180 -8.73 16.80 8.96
C GLU A 180 -9.04 15.60 8.05
N ILE A 181 -8.05 15.04 7.34
CA ILE A 181 -8.24 13.83 6.52
C ILE A 181 -8.57 12.63 7.41
N GLY A 182 -7.85 12.46 8.53
CA GLY A 182 -8.12 11.38 9.48
C GLY A 182 -9.55 11.40 10.04
N SER A 183 -10.15 12.59 10.18
CA SER A 183 -11.52 12.76 10.68
C SER A 183 -12.60 12.27 9.70
N ILE A 184 -12.30 12.16 8.40
CA ILE A 184 -13.19 11.56 7.40
C ILE A 184 -13.45 10.08 7.73
N TYR A 185 -12.51 9.41 8.39
CA TYR A 185 -12.47 7.95 8.53
C TYR A 185 -12.75 7.41 9.95
N LEU A 186 -13.02 8.27 10.94
CA LEU A 186 -13.23 7.83 12.34
C LEU A 186 -14.71 7.47 12.65
N PRO A 187 -14.99 6.29 13.23
CA PRO A 187 -16.36 5.85 13.56
C PRO A 187 -16.91 6.40 14.89
N ILE A 188 -18.24 6.43 15.01
CA ILE A 188 -19.05 6.88 16.17
C ILE A 188 -19.45 5.66 17.06
N ASN A 189 -19.50 5.84 18.39
CA ASN A 189 -19.55 4.82 19.47
C ASN A 189 -20.73 3.78 19.52
N PRO A 190 -20.56 2.56 20.10
CA PRO A 190 -21.55 1.44 20.15
C PRO A 190 -22.19 1.08 21.53
N THR A 191 -23.28 0.26 21.52
CA THR A 191 -23.79 -0.61 22.64
C THR A 191 -24.48 -1.90 22.10
N PRO A 192 -24.51 -3.07 22.81
CA PRO A 192 -24.80 -4.41 22.22
C PRO A 192 -26.18 -5.03 22.57
N ILE A 193 -26.63 -6.06 21.81
CA ILE A 193 -27.38 -7.31 22.20
C ILE A 193 -27.68 -8.22 20.96
N GLU A 194 -27.84 -9.55 21.19
CA GLU A 194 -27.81 -10.73 20.29
C GLU A 194 -29.10 -11.14 19.52
N GLY A 195 -28.94 -11.98 18.45
CA GLY A 195 -29.99 -12.84 17.88
C GLY A 195 -29.55 -13.78 16.72
N MET A 196 -30.08 -15.01 16.65
CA MET A 196 -29.71 -16.16 15.78
C MET A 196 -30.51 -16.32 14.46
N PRO A 197 -30.00 -17.06 13.44
CA PRO A 197 -30.81 -17.55 12.31
C PRO A 197 -30.95 -19.10 12.20
N ILE A 198 -31.98 -19.53 11.46
CA ILE A 198 -32.45 -20.92 11.25
C ILE A 198 -32.05 -21.43 9.82
N PRO A 199 -31.77 -22.73 9.59
CA PRO A 199 -31.25 -23.25 8.31
C PRO A 199 -32.27 -24.03 7.44
N ILE A 200 -32.00 -24.09 6.11
CA ILE A 200 -32.52 -25.09 5.14
C ILE A 200 -31.37 -25.49 4.18
N GLU A 201 -31.25 -26.77 3.83
CA GLU A 201 -30.17 -27.35 3.00
C GLU A 201 -30.31 -27.09 1.48
N ILE A 202 -29.46 -26.19 1.00
CA ILE A 202 -28.94 -25.98 -0.37
C ILE A 202 -27.40 -26.10 -0.20
N PRO A 203 -26.55 -26.37 -1.23
CA PRO A 203 -25.09 -26.23 -1.05
C PRO A 203 -24.81 -24.98 -0.25
N THR A 204 -24.15 -25.16 0.90
CA THR A 204 -24.08 -24.09 1.88
C THR A 204 -23.47 -22.88 1.18
N LYS A 205 -23.90 -21.67 1.53
CA LYS A 205 -23.33 -20.46 0.92
C LYS A 205 -21.78 -20.46 0.98
N ALA A 206 -21.19 -21.13 1.97
CA ALA A 206 -19.76 -21.41 2.10
C ALA A 206 -19.17 -22.29 0.98
N GLN A 207 -19.88 -23.34 0.54
CA GLN A 207 -19.48 -24.16 -0.61
C GLN A 207 -19.56 -23.37 -1.93
N LEU A 208 -20.60 -22.55 -2.09
CA LEU A 208 -20.73 -21.66 -3.26
C LEU A 208 -19.59 -20.64 -3.30
N LEU A 209 -19.28 -20.02 -2.15
CA LEU A 209 -18.17 -19.10 -2.02
C LEU A 209 -16.84 -19.79 -2.36
N ARG A 210 -16.56 -20.97 -1.81
CA ARG A 210 -15.34 -21.73 -2.11
C ARG A 210 -15.19 -22.02 -3.61
N ASN A 211 -16.27 -22.39 -4.30
CA ASN A 211 -16.23 -22.63 -5.74
C ASN A 211 -15.92 -21.36 -6.55
N LYS A 212 -16.44 -20.21 -6.11
CA LYS A 212 -16.13 -18.91 -6.71
C LYS A 212 -14.66 -18.53 -6.47
N LEU A 213 -14.18 -18.70 -5.24
CA LEU A 213 -12.79 -18.47 -4.88
C LEU A 213 -11.84 -19.39 -5.67
N ALA A 214 -12.13 -20.69 -5.79
CA ALA A 214 -11.30 -21.62 -6.56
C ALA A 214 -11.07 -21.19 -8.02
N LYS A 215 -12.03 -20.50 -8.64
CA LYS A 215 -11.89 -19.93 -10.00
C LYS A 215 -10.99 -18.70 -10.04
N MET A 216 -10.98 -17.89 -8.97
CA MET A 216 -10.09 -16.74 -8.81
C MET A 216 -8.66 -17.16 -8.43
N ASN A 217 -8.49 -18.43 -8.03
CA ASN A 217 -7.22 -19.02 -7.59
C ASN A 217 -6.46 -18.19 -6.54
N PRO A 218 -7.05 -17.82 -5.37
CA PRO A 218 -6.33 -17.16 -4.30
C PRO A 218 -5.13 -17.99 -3.87
N GLN A 219 -3.97 -17.37 -3.88
CA GLN A 219 -2.70 -17.95 -3.49
C GLN A 219 -2.32 -17.49 -2.09
N THR A 220 -1.50 -18.28 -1.41
CA THR A 220 -0.87 -17.89 -0.16
C THR A 220 -0.17 -16.54 -0.32
N GLY A 221 -0.48 -15.58 0.54
CA GLY A 221 0.01 -14.20 0.50
C GLY A 221 -0.82 -13.20 -0.31
N ASP A 222 -1.81 -13.68 -1.07
CA ASP A 222 -2.92 -12.82 -1.51
C ASP A 222 -3.72 -12.34 -0.28
N PHE A 223 -4.57 -11.34 -0.43
CA PHE A 223 -5.40 -10.86 0.67
C PHE A 223 -6.85 -10.63 0.23
N PHE A 224 -7.77 -10.76 1.18
CA PHE A 224 -9.16 -10.37 1.03
C PHE A 224 -9.34 -8.97 1.60
N VAL A 225 -10.12 -8.14 0.90
CA VAL A 225 -10.53 -6.83 1.39
C VAL A 225 -12.01 -6.60 1.15
N ALA A 226 -12.76 -6.34 2.21
CA ALA A 226 -14.13 -5.84 2.16
C ALA A 226 -14.08 -4.32 2.34
N LEU A 227 -14.78 -3.59 1.46
CA LEU A 227 -14.86 -2.14 1.53
C LEU A 227 -16.00 -1.71 2.47
N PRO A 228 -15.88 -0.55 3.15
CA PRO A 228 -16.98 0.01 3.91
C PRO A 228 -18.16 0.33 2.99
N THR A 229 -19.39 0.15 3.48
CA THR A 229 -20.59 0.61 2.77
C THR A 229 -20.90 2.04 3.20
N HIS A 230 -20.67 3.02 2.33
CA HIS A 230 -20.91 4.43 2.63
C HIS A 230 -22.40 4.79 2.54
N GLY A 231 -22.87 5.74 3.36
CA GLY A 231 -24.26 6.26 3.31
C GLY A 231 -25.34 5.40 3.99
N VAL A 232 -24.99 4.26 4.57
CA VAL A 232 -25.92 3.48 5.40
C VAL A 232 -25.80 3.96 6.84
N PRO A 233 -26.87 4.48 7.47
CA PRO A 233 -26.86 4.73 8.90
C PRO A 233 -26.41 3.44 9.59
N PHE A 234 -25.39 3.52 10.44
CA PHE A 234 -24.85 2.34 11.12
C PHE A 234 -25.93 1.55 11.91
N GLN A 235 -27.05 2.22 12.17
CA GLN A 235 -28.30 1.75 12.78
C GLN A 235 -29.07 0.69 11.96
N LEU A 236 -28.85 0.62 10.64
CA LEU A 236 -29.54 -0.30 9.72
C LEU A 236 -28.62 -1.48 9.31
N ILE A 237 -27.54 -1.69 10.05
CA ILE A 237 -26.48 -2.61 9.64
C ILE A 237 -26.89 -4.08 9.75
N ASP A 238 -27.68 -4.44 10.74
CA ASP A 238 -28.21 -5.80 10.88
C ASP A 238 -29.52 -6.06 10.14
N LEU A 239 -30.15 -5.05 9.54
CA LEU A 239 -31.39 -5.24 8.77
C LEU A 239 -31.16 -5.85 7.38
N PHE A 240 -29.95 -5.74 6.83
CA PHE A 240 -29.68 -6.02 5.40
C PHE A 240 -28.48 -6.96 5.11
N ASN A 241 -28.10 -7.83 6.04
CA ASN A 241 -27.37 -9.07 5.70
C ASN A 241 -26.00 -8.88 4.98
N LYS A 242 -25.16 -7.92 5.41
CA LYS A 242 -23.77 -7.78 4.89
C LYS A 242 -22.75 -7.72 6.03
N ARG A 243 -21.91 -8.75 6.16
CA ARG A 243 -20.77 -8.82 7.10
C ARG A 243 -19.68 -7.82 6.64
N PHE A 244 -18.98 -7.17 7.57
CA PHE A 244 -17.90 -6.17 7.34
C PHE A 244 -18.30 -4.78 6.79
N LYS A 245 -19.34 -4.14 7.33
CA LYS A 245 -19.80 -2.83 6.84
C LYS A 245 -18.86 -1.64 7.11
N VAL A 246 -17.92 -1.75 8.05
CA VAL A 246 -16.80 -0.80 8.24
C VAL A 246 -15.59 -1.13 7.37
N GLY A 247 -15.72 -2.13 6.51
CA GLY A 247 -14.64 -2.77 5.78
C GLY A 247 -13.79 -3.68 6.68
N HIS A 248 -13.04 -4.57 6.05
CA HIS A 248 -12.22 -5.57 6.75
C HIS A 248 -11.16 -6.16 5.81
N ALA A 249 -10.11 -6.76 6.37
CA ALA A 249 -9.06 -7.38 5.57
C ALA A 249 -8.44 -8.61 6.26
N GLY A 250 -7.97 -9.56 5.44
CA GLY A 250 -7.28 -10.76 5.91
C GLY A 250 -6.34 -11.33 4.85
N ILE A 251 -5.25 -11.97 5.26
CA ILE A 251 -4.24 -12.55 4.35
C ILE A 251 -4.53 -14.03 4.17
N VAL A 252 -4.48 -14.51 2.93
CA VAL A 252 -4.61 -15.93 2.57
C VAL A 252 -3.36 -16.67 3.03
N THR A 253 -3.53 -17.65 3.92
CA THR A 253 -2.42 -18.45 4.49
C THR A 253 -2.19 -19.76 3.74
N LYS A 254 -3.16 -20.17 2.91
CA LYS A 254 -3.10 -21.38 2.10
C LYS A 254 -3.87 -21.16 0.80
N ASN A 255 -3.38 -21.72 -0.30
CA ASN A 255 -4.09 -21.66 -1.59
C ASN A 255 -5.52 -22.20 -1.45
N ILE A 256 -6.48 -21.47 -2.01
CA ILE A 256 -7.90 -21.86 -1.99
C ILE A 256 -8.25 -22.48 -3.33
N THR A 257 -8.50 -23.79 -3.33
CA THR A 257 -8.81 -24.58 -4.52
C THR A 257 -10.20 -25.21 -4.40
N SER A 258 -10.62 -25.97 -5.41
CA SER A 258 -11.86 -26.74 -5.36
C SER A 258 -11.85 -27.87 -4.31
N SER A 259 -10.70 -28.24 -3.75
CA SER A 259 -10.60 -29.25 -2.68
C SER A 259 -10.54 -28.65 -1.28
N THR A 260 -10.37 -27.34 -1.14
CA THR A 260 -10.35 -26.66 0.16
C THR A 260 -11.71 -26.76 0.83
N LEU A 261 -11.73 -27.19 2.10
CA LEU A 261 -12.97 -27.25 2.86
C LEU A 261 -13.38 -25.85 3.33
N PRO A 262 -14.67 -25.48 3.31
CA PRO A 262 -15.08 -24.15 3.76
C PRO A 262 -14.74 -23.84 5.23
N THR A 263 -14.62 -24.88 6.07
CA THR A 263 -14.24 -24.83 7.48
C THR A 263 -12.72 -24.88 7.71
N GLU A 264 -11.93 -24.96 6.65
CA GLU A 264 -10.47 -24.96 6.77
C GLU A 264 -9.96 -23.55 7.09
N ASN A 265 -9.00 -23.45 8.02
CA ASN A 265 -8.31 -22.19 8.31
C ASN A 265 -7.40 -21.81 7.15
N VAL A 266 -7.85 -20.86 6.33
CA VAL A 266 -7.19 -20.43 5.09
C VAL A 266 -6.86 -18.94 5.07
N LEU A 267 -7.27 -18.21 6.09
CA LEU A 267 -7.03 -16.79 6.26
C LEU A 267 -6.42 -16.51 7.63
N ILE A 268 -5.67 -15.42 7.74
CA ILE A 268 -5.29 -14.81 9.00
C ILE A 268 -5.65 -13.32 8.99
N GLU A 269 -6.30 -12.86 10.05
CA GLU A 269 -6.80 -11.50 10.17
C GLU A 269 -6.74 -11.02 11.63
N ALA A 270 -6.92 -9.72 11.85
CA ALA A 270 -7.03 -9.13 13.19
C ALA A 270 -8.44 -8.59 13.41
N TRP A 271 -9.08 -8.95 14.53
CA TRP A 271 -10.41 -8.44 14.94
C TRP A 271 -10.46 -8.09 16.43
N SER A 272 -10.15 -9.07 17.28
CA SER A 272 -9.94 -8.91 18.73
C SER A 272 -8.51 -9.31 19.10
N THR A 273 -8.01 -10.34 18.42
CA THR A 273 -6.61 -10.71 18.27
C THR A 273 -6.36 -11.05 16.81
N VAL A 274 -5.10 -11.22 16.45
CA VAL A 274 -4.71 -11.90 15.22
C VAL A 274 -5.08 -13.37 15.34
N GLN A 275 -5.88 -13.87 14.42
CA GLN A 275 -6.45 -15.22 14.46
C GLN A 275 -6.66 -15.79 13.07
N TYR A 276 -6.70 -17.12 12.98
CA TYR A 276 -7.10 -17.80 11.76
C TYR A 276 -8.59 -17.65 11.51
N LYS A 277 -8.95 -17.62 10.23
CA LYS A 277 -10.33 -17.63 9.74
C LYS A 277 -10.53 -18.61 8.60
N GLN A 278 -11.80 -18.93 8.41
CA GLN A 278 -12.27 -19.92 7.46
C GLN A 278 -12.96 -19.20 6.29
N ILE A 279 -13.23 -19.93 5.21
CA ILE A 279 -13.99 -19.37 4.07
C ILE A 279 -15.40 -19.01 4.53
N GLU A 280 -15.99 -19.82 5.40
CA GLU A 280 -17.34 -19.59 5.92
C GLU A 280 -17.50 -18.27 6.69
N ASP A 281 -16.40 -17.73 7.21
CA ASP A 281 -16.38 -16.43 7.89
C ASP A 281 -16.61 -15.23 6.94
N TRP A 282 -16.53 -15.43 5.63
CA TRP A 282 -16.64 -14.37 4.62
C TRP A 282 -17.86 -14.51 3.70
N VAL A 283 -18.73 -15.47 4.00
CA VAL A 283 -19.85 -15.89 3.14
C VAL A 283 -20.89 -14.80 2.84
N ASP A 284 -21.17 -13.94 3.80
CA ASP A 284 -22.16 -12.87 3.67
C ASP A 284 -21.50 -11.50 3.48
N ALA A 285 -20.24 -11.47 3.02
CA ALA A 285 -19.51 -10.24 2.73
C ALA A 285 -19.34 -10.04 1.23
N LYS A 286 -19.49 -8.77 0.79
CA LYS A 286 -18.92 -8.32 -0.48
C LYS A 286 -17.43 -8.03 -0.25
N PHE A 287 -16.55 -8.66 -1.02
CA PHE A 287 -15.11 -8.48 -0.87
C PHE A 287 -14.34 -8.75 -2.16
N TYR A 288 -13.09 -8.33 -2.18
CA TYR A 288 -12.15 -8.49 -3.29
C TYR A 288 -11.03 -9.43 -2.89
N VAL A 289 -10.64 -10.30 -3.81
CA VAL A 289 -9.38 -11.04 -3.73
C VAL A 289 -8.32 -10.18 -4.42
N MET A 290 -7.29 -9.82 -3.69
CA MET A 290 -6.24 -8.91 -4.12
C MET A 290 -4.88 -9.59 -4.08
N GLU A 291 -3.97 -9.18 -4.96
CA GLU A 291 -2.55 -9.57 -4.91
C GLU A 291 -1.63 -8.35 -4.85
N PHE A 292 -0.40 -8.56 -4.37
CA PHE A 292 0.67 -7.58 -4.40
C PHE A 292 1.58 -7.78 -5.62
N LYS A 293 1.96 -6.69 -6.26
CA LYS A 293 3.06 -6.66 -7.24
C LYS A 293 3.93 -5.44 -6.97
N LYS A 294 5.25 -5.64 -6.93
CA LYS A 294 6.21 -4.57 -6.68
C LYS A 294 6.31 -3.69 -7.92
N LYS A 295 6.03 -2.40 -7.77
CA LYS A 295 6.19 -1.39 -8.82
C LYS A 295 7.67 -1.01 -8.89
N LYS A 296 8.23 -1.05 -10.09
CA LYS A 296 9.57 -0.55 -10.40
C LYS A 296 9.46 0.47 -11.53
N THR A 297 9.97 1.68 -11.32
CA THR A 297 9.91 2.76 -12.29
C THR A 297 11.30 3.06 -12.84
N ARG A 298 11.49 2.84 -14.13
CA ARG A 298 12.70 3.21 -14.87
C ARG A 298 12.59 4.63 -15.39
N ILE A 299 13.65 5.41 -15.20
CA ILE A 299 13.75 6.80 -15.59
C ILE A 299 14.68 6.92 -16.79
N ILE A 300 14.16 7.51 -17.88
CA ILE A 300 14.92 7.80 -19.10
C ILE A 300 14.98 9.32 -19.26
N ILE A 301 16.18 9.89 -19.14
CA ILE A 301 16.38 11.34 -19.26
C ILE A 301 16.99 11.64 -20.63
N LYS A 302 16.30 12.43 -21.45
CA LYS A 302 16.78 12.89 -22.76
C LYS A 302 16.57 14.37 -22.90
N TRP A 303 17.66 15.14 -23.01
CA TRP A 303 17.62 16.57 -23.35
C TRP A 303 16.67 17.36 -22.44
N PHE A 304 16.84 17.18 -21.12
CA PHE A 304 16.01 17.76 -20.05
C PHE A 304 14.58 17.22 -19.95
N LYS A 305 14.17 16.29 -20.81
CA LYS A 305 12.89 15.59 -20.67
C LYS A 305 13.05 14.30 -19.90
N VAL A 306 12.18 14.10 -18.92
CA VAL A 306 12.01 12.83 -18.22
C VAL A 306 10.97 12.00 -18.94
N LYS A 307 11.25 10.71 -19.14
CA LYS A 307 10.26 9.70 -19.52
C LYS A 307 10.30 8.59 -18.48
N ILE A 308 9.15 8.16 -17.99
CA ILE A 308 9.06 7.00 -17.10
C ILE A 308 8.62 5.74 -17.85
N GLU A 309 9.16 4.60 -17.44
CA GLU A 309 8.69 3.28 -17.83
C GLU A 309 8.45 2.45 -16.57
N THR A 310 7.18 2.14 -16.30
CA THR A 310 6.81 1.35 -15.12
C THR A 310 6.66 -0.12 -15.47
N SER A 311 7.13 -0.97 -14.56
CA SER A 311 6.95 -2.42 -14.61
C SER A 311 6.49 -2.93 -13.24
N TYR A 312 5.78 -4.06 -13.25
CA TYR A 312 5.23 -4.68 -12.04
C TYR A 312 5.74 -6.12 -11.94
N HIS A 313 6.34 -6.46 -10.80
CA HIS A 313 6.97 -7.75 -10.57
C HIS A 313 6.20 -8.56 -9.52
N ASN A 314 6.15 -9.88 -9.73
CA ASN A 314 5.61 -10.78 -8.72
C ASN A 314 6.49 -10.74 -7.46
N VAL A 315 5.85 -10.80 -6.29
CA VAL A 315 6.55 -10.77 -5.00
C VAL A 315 6.57 -12.15 -4.34
N ASN A 316 7.42 -12.30 -3.31
CA ASN A 316 7.42 -13.50 -2.48
C ASN A 316 6.17 -13.54 -1.58
N LYS A 317 5.05 -13.99 -2.14
CA LYS A 317 3.76 -14.07 -1.45
C LYS A 317 3.81 -14.96 -0.21
N GLN A 318 4.62 -16.03 -0.23
CA GLN A 318 4.80 -16.91 0.93
C GLN A 318 5.41 -16.16 2.13
N ALA A 319 6.35 -15.25 1.89
CA ALA A 319 6.95 -14.45 2.97
C ALA A 319 5.91 -13.54 3.64
N ILE A 320 4.97 -12.96 2.87
CA ILE A 320 3.86 -12.15 3.40
C ILE A 320 3.00 -12.98 4.36
N ALA A 321 2.56 -14.17 3.90
CA ALA A 321 1.74 -15.06 4.73
C ALA A 321 2.50 -15.54 5.98
N ASN A 322 3.79 -15.89 5.83
CA ASN A 322 4.63 -16.33 6.96
C ASN A 322 4.75 -15.24 8.02
N TYR A 323 4.99 -13.98 7.61
CA TYR A 323 5.04 -12.88 8.55
C TYR A 323 3.70 -12.71 9.27
N ALA A 324 2.58 -12.73 8.55
CA ALA A 324 1.26 -12.61 9.16
C ALA A 324 0.98 -13.74 10.18
N MET A 325 1.28 -14.98 9.81
CA MET A 325 1.14 -16.16 10.68
C MET A 325 2.00 -16.06 11.95
N SER A 326 3.20 -15.48 11.85
CA SER A 326 4.04 -15.22 13.03
C SER A 326 3.40 -14.27 14.06
N LYS A 327 2.35 -13.54 13.68
CA LYS A 327 1.60 -12.62 14.54
C LYS A 327 0.38 -13.26 15.18
N PHE A 328 0.14 -14.56 15.00
CA PHE A 328 -0.97 -15.25 15.65
C PHE A 328 -1.01 -14.97 17.17
N GLY A 329 -2.19 -14.64 17.69
CA GLY A 329 -2.42 -14.31 19.09
C GLY A 329 -2.06 -12.87 19.50
N LYS A 330 -1.47 -12.05 18.62
CA LYS A 330 -1.18 -10.64 18.92
C LYS A 330 -2.46 -9.83 19.07
N SER A 331 -2.44 -8.83 19.94
CA SER A 331 -3.65 -8.09 20.30
C SER A 331 -4.11 -7.14 19.20
N TYR A 332 -5.41 -6.89 19.16
CA TYR A 332 -5.98 -5.78 18.42
C TYR A 332 -5.64 -4.43 19.09
N VAL A 333 -5.74 -3.33 18.33
CA VAL A 333 -5.59 -1.97 18.87
C VAL A 333 -6.66 -1.69 19.94
N LYS A 334 -6.31 -0.97 21.01
CA LYS A 334 -7.16 -0.90 22.22
C LYS A 334 -8.04 0.33 22.33
N ASN A 335 -7.70 1.42 21.67
CA ASN A 335 -8.37 2.71 21.85
C ASN A 335 -8.26 3.57 20.58
N LEU A 336 -9.05 4.64 20.53
CA LEU A 336 -9.09 5.57 19.39
C LEU A 336 -7.72 6.20 19.07
N PHE A 337 -6.88 6.41 20.08
CA PHE A 337 -5.53 6.93 19.86
C PHE A 337 -4.65 5.90 19.11
N GLU A 338 -4.67 4.64 19.52
CA GLU A 338 -3.98 3.54 18.81
C GLU A 338 -4.53 3.36 17.38
N PHE A 339 -5.83 3.60 17.15
CA PHE A 339 -6.41 3.63 15.81
C PHE A 339 -5.88 4.79 14.96
N GLY A 340 -5.82 6.01 15.51
CA GLY A 340 -5.27 7.18 14.81
C GLY A 340 -3.75 7.09 14.55
N ALA A 341 -3.07 6.20 15.26
CA ALA A 341 -1.64 5.92 15.12
C ALA A 341 -1.37 4.44 14.76
N MET A 342 -2.23 3.83 13.94
CA MET A 342 -2.20 2.38 13.72
C MET A 342 -0.90 1.86 13.10
N LYS A 343 -0.26 2.61 12.19
CA LYS A 343 1.05 2.24 11.61
C LYS A 343 2.15 2.19 12.69
N ALA A 344 2.22 3.21 13.54
CA ALA A 344 3.16 3.28 14.65
C ALA A 344 2.88 2.20 15.71
N THR A 345 1.60 1.95 15.99
CA THR A 345 1.15 0.89 16.91
C THR A 345 1.57 -0.50 16.41
N ALA A 346 1.41 -0.79 15.12
CA ALA A 346 1.87 -2.04 14.52
C ALA A 346 3.39 -2.20 14.53
N LYS A 347 4.14 -1.11 14.28
CA LYS A 347 5.62 -1.09 14.29
C LYS A 347 6.20 -1.25 15.71
N ASN A 348 5.65 -0.52 16.69
CA ASN A 348 6.27 -0.34 18.00
C ASN A 348 5.65 -1.19 19.10
N LEU A 349 4.35 -1.52 19.00
CA LEU A 349 3.61 -2.24 20.04
C LEU A 349 3.18 -3.64 19.62
N ASP A 350 3.43 -4.03 18.36
CA ASP A 350 3.08 -5.34 17.80
C ASP A 350 1.58 -5.67 17.99
N ARG A 351 0.74 -4.64 17.81
CA ARG A 351 -0.74 -4.72 17.83
C ARG A 351 -1.31 -4.27 16.50
N TYR A 352 -2.40 -4.90 16.08
CA TYR A 352 -2.84 -4.84 14.70
C TYR A 352 -4.33 -4.54 14.56
N THR A 353 -4.67 -3.65 13.63
CA THR A 353 -5.97 -3.65 12.95
C THR A 353 -5.94 -4.69 11.82
N CYS A 354 -7.11 -5.04 11.26
CA CYS A 354 -7.18 -5.93 10.09
C CYS A 354 -6.32 -5.43 8.92
N THR A 355 -6.35 -4.13 8.66
CA THR A 355 -5.60 -3.48 7.58
C THR A 355 -4.11 -3.32 7.86
N THR A 356 -3.73 -3.00 9.11
CA THR A 356 -2.30 -2.86 9.46
C THR A 356 -1.59 -4.20 9.56
N LEU A 357 -2.29 -5.30 9.81
CA LEU A 357 -1.71 -6.64 9.64
C LEU A 357 -1.31 -6.87 8.19
N VAL A 358 -2.18 -6.52 7.23
CA VAL A 358 -1.89 -6.60 5.79
C VAL A 358 -0.71 -5.72 5.41
N TRP A 359 -0.80 -4.42 5.73
CA TRP A 359 0.24 -3.44 5.43
C TRP A 359 1.60 -3.80 6.03
N ARG A 360 1.64 -4.23 7.30
CA ARG A 360 2.91 -4.56 7.95
C ARG A 360 3.51 -5.86 7.41
N SER A 361 2.66 -6.80 6.99
CA SER A 361 3.12 -8.06 6.38
C SER A 361 3.74 -7.82 5.01
N SER A 362 3.16 -6.96 4.18
CA SER A 362 3.73 -6.61 2.88
C SER A 362 5.00 -5.77 3.03
N ASP A 363 5.01 -4.81 3.97
CA ASP A 363 6.16 -3.94 4.25
C ASP A 363 7.39 -4.76 4.66
N VAL A 364 7.25 -5.63 5.67
CA VAL A 364 8.38 -6.41 6.17
C VAL A 364 8.82 -7.52 5.21
N ALA A 365 7.88 -8.16 4.50
CA ALA A 365 8.22 -9.32 3.70
C ALA A 365 8.74 -8.96 2.30
N VAL A 366 8.21 -7.90 1.70
CA VAL A 366 8.42 -7.58 0.27
C VAL A 366 8.59 -6.08 0.01
N ASP A 367 8.75 -5.26 1.05
CA ASP A 367 8.94 -3.81 0.96
C ASP A 367 7.82 -3.09 0.18
N ILE A 368 6.57 -3.56 0.32
CA ILE A 368 5.39 -2.87 -0.25
C ILE A 368 4.59 -2.26 0.89
N LYS A 369 4.36 -0.95 0.82
CA LYS A 369 3.69 -0.17 1.87
C LYS A 369 2.37 0.41 1.34
N PRO A 370 1.33 -0.44 1.20
CA PRO A 370 0.07 -0.01 0.62
C PRO A 370 -0.53 1.08 1.49
N SER A 371 -0.45 2.32 1.04
CA SER A 371 -0.98 3.46 1.78
C SER A 371 -1.03 4.73 0.93
N PRO A 372 -2.00 5.62 1.21
CA PRO A 372 -2.12 6.90 0.52
C PRO A 372 -0.96 7.81 0.87
N TRP A 373 -0.69 8.75 -0.03
CA TRP A 373 0.35 9.78 0.13
C TRP A 373 0.16 10.69 1.36
N LEU A 374 -1.08 10.85 1.84
CA LEU A 374 -1.41 11.76 2.96
C LEU A 374 -1.88 11.06 4.23
N SER A 375 -2.19 9.76 4.18
CA SER A 375 -2.86 9.10 5.30
C SER A 375 -1.87 8.45 6.28
N PRO A 376 -1.94 8.81 7.58
CA PRO A 376 -1.15 8.15 8.64
C PRO A 376 -1.71 6.79 9.02
N ILE A 377 -2.92 6.48 8.56
CA ILE A 377 -3.63 5.23 8.79
C ILE A 377 -3.61 4.37 7.52
N VAL A 378 -4.11 3.14 7.63
CA VAL A 378 -4.35 2.26 6.49
C VAL A 378 -5.79 1.79 6.58
N THR A 379 -6.62 2.20 5.63
CA THR A 379 -8.03 1.80 5.52
C THR A 379 -8.19 0.65 4.53
N PRO A 380 -9.34 -0.05 4.51
CA PRO A 380 -9.63 -1.04 3.47
C PRO A 380 -9.64 -0.42 2.06
N THR A 381 -10.13 0.82 1.93
CA THR A 381 -10.08 1.58 0.68
C THR A 381 -8.64 1.78 0.23
N ASP A 382 -7.73 2.12 1.15
CA ASP A 382 -6.32 2.33 0.82
C ASP A 382 -5.66 1.05 0.27
N LEU A 383 -5.93 -0.10 0.89
CA LEU A 383 -5.44 -1.39 0.41
C LEU A 383 -5.99 -1.72 -0.98
N TYR A 384 -7.25 -1.34 -1.24
CA TYR A 384 -7.89 -1.55 -2.53
C TYR A 384 -7.31 -0.64 -3.61
N THR A 385 -7.13 0.65 -3.35
CA THR A 385 -6.75 1.66 -4.35
C THR A 385 -5.24 1.78 -4.58
N ASP A 386 -4.36 1.30 -3.69
CA ASP A 386 -2.90 1.46 -3.83
C ASP A 386 -2.32 0.90 -5.15
N GLY A 387 -1.35 1.61 -5.74
CA GLY A 387 -0.76 1.27 -7.05
C GLY A 387 -0.06 -0.10 -7.11
N GLU A 388 0.32 -0.69 -5.97
CA GLU A 388 1.00 -1.98 -5.89
C GLU A 388 0.06 -3.16 -5.56
N THR A 389 -1.26 -2.90 -5.51
CA THR A 389 -2.29 -3.92 -5.27
C THR A 389 -3.19 -4.13 -6.49
N PHE A 390 -3.54 -5.38 -6.78
CA PHE A 390 -4.26 -5.76 -8.00
C PHE A 390 -5.45 -6.67 -7.70
N VAL A 391 -6.61 -6.37 -8.29
CA VAL A 391 -7.83 -7.16 -8.13
C VAL A 391 -7.71 -8.45 -8.96
N LYS A 392 -7.76 -9.61 -8.28
CA LYS A 392 -7.88 -10.93 -8.95
C LYS A 392 -9.33 -11.33 -9.20
N GLY A 393 -10.25 -10.82 -8.37
CA GLY A 393 -11.68 -11.07 -8.53
C GLY A 393 -12.51 -10.48 -7.40
N GLN A 394 -13.83 -10.49 -7.61
CA GLN A 394 -14.82 -9.91 -6.70
C GLN A 394 -15.86 -10.94 -6.28
N VAL A 395 -16.14 -10.98 -4.98
CA VAL A 395 -17.23 -11.72 -4.36
C VAL A 395 -18.34 -10.74 -3.95
N ASN A 396 -19.60 -11.10 -4.22
CA ASN A 396 -20.78 -10.27 -4.01
C ASN A 396 -21.73 -10.94 -3.03
#